data_AF-A0A1Y4EX61-F1
#
_entry.id   AF-A0A1Y4EX61-F1
#
_cell.length_a   1.000
_cell.length_b   1.000
_cell.length_c   1.000
_cell.angle_alpha   90.00
_cell.angle_beta   90.00
_cell.angle_gamma   90.00
#
_symmetry.space_group_name_H-M   'P 1'
#
loop_
_entity.id
_entity.type
_entity.pdbx_description
1 polymer ?
#
loop_
_entity_poly.entity_id
_entity_poly.type
_entity_poly.pdbx_seq_one_letter_code
_entity_poly.pdbx_strand_id
1 'polypeptide(L)'
;MPKIYLGGPMFTYADVMNNLRLAQKLREHGFQVYCPNENDSINDKTRTDITSEKIHLADITELESSNIFVCQIAEDSGTMWEAGYMNCLSKKVDKQFYWGCIGLATDIRLQTPPDVSKPGIDNQTMYLNQFVVGGLKLSLGVYTDEDKLIEKLVEVRGERCAK
;
A
#
# COMPACT_ATOMS: atom_id res chain seq x y z
N MET A 1 2.85 -12.64 -14.58
CA MET A 1 1.77 -12.29 -13.63
C MET A 1 2.25 -11.08 -12.84
N PRO A 2 1.47 -10.00 -12.68
CA PRO A 2 1.91 -8.82 -11.96
C PRO A 2 2.15 -9.12 -10.48
N LYS A 3 3.23 -8.56 -9.93
CA LYS A 3 3.58 -8.65 -8.51
C LYS A 3 3.18 -7.37 -7.78
N ILE A 4 2.46 -7.55 -6.68
CA ILE A 4 2.06 -6.50 -5.74
C ILE A 4 2.95 -6.59 -4.50
N TYR A 5 3.46 -5.46 -4.05
CA TYR A 5 3.92 -5.27 -2.68
C TYR A 5 2.78 -4.73 -1.83
N LEU A 6 2.40 -5.43 -0.77
CA LEU A 6 1.34 -5.00 0.15
C LEU A 6 1.94 -4.22 1.33
N GLY A 7 1.91 -2.89 1.24
CA GLY A 7 2.35 -1.99 2.30
C GLY A 7 1.23 -1.68 3.29
N GLY A 8 1.58 -1.63 4.56
CA GLY A 8 0.69 -1.29 5.66
C GLY A 8 1.34 -1.56 7.00
N PRO A 9 0.75 -1.06 8.10
CA PRO A 9 1.20 -1.42 9.44
C PRO A 9 1.17 -2.94 9.60
N MET A 10 2.10 -3.47 10.38
CA MET A 10 2.26 -4.93 10.56
C MET A 10 2.61 -5.32 12.00
N PHE A 11 2.30 -4.43 12.94
CA PHE A 11 2.86 -4.47 14.29
C PHE A 11 1.96 -5.19 15.29
N THR A 12 0.64 -5.12 15.07
CA THR A 12 -0.36 -5.72 15.95
C THR A 12 -0.95 -6.99 15.34
N TYR A 13 -1.59 -7.82 16.18
CA TYR A 13 -2.34 -8.98 15.70
C TYR A 13 -3.40 -8.59 14.67
N ALA A 14 -4.11 -7.47 14.88
CA ALA A 14 -5.12 -6.98 13.95
C ALA A 14 -4.52 -6.64 12.58
N ASP A 15 -3.37 -5.98 12.57
CA ASP A 15 -2.63 -5.65 11.35
C ASP A 15 -2.23 -6.91 10.58
N VAL A 16 -1.60 -7.87 11.28
CA VAL A 16 -1.15 -9.14 10.68
C VAL A 16 -2.33 -9.89 10.05
N MET A 17 -3.43 -10.04 10.80
CA MET A 17 -4.61 -10.77 10.32
C MET A 17 -5.24 -10.07 9.12
N ASN A 18 -5.31 -8.73 9.13
CA ASN A 18 -5.83 -7.98 8.00
C ASN A 18 -4.93 -8.11 6.76
N ASN A 19 -3.61 -7.98 6.92
CA ASN A 19 -2.64 -8.05 5.83
C ASN A 19 -2.66 -9.42 5.17
N LEU A 20 -2.66 -10.51 5.94
CA LEU A 20 -2.72 -11.87 5.41
C LEU A 20 -4.03 -12.13 4.64
N ARG A 21 -5.17 -11.70 5.19
CA ARG A 21 -6.47 -11.80 4.50
C ARG A 21 -6.49 -11.00 3.20
N LEU A 22 -6.00 -9.76 3.22
CA LEU A 22 -5.95 -8.92 2.02
C LEU A 22 -4.99 -9.47 0.96
N ALA A 23 -3.83 -9.99 1.37
CA ALA A 23 -2.89 -10.66 0.49
C ALA A 23 -3.53 -11.89 -0.18
N GLN A 24 -4.25 -12.72 0.58
CA GLN A 24 -5.01 -13.83 0.03
C GLN A 24 -6.06 -13.37 -0.99
N LYS A 25 -6.87 -12.37 -0.63
CA LYS A 25 -7.91 -11.82 -1.52
C LYS A 25 -7.33 -11.31 -2.83
N LEU A 26 -6.19 -10.62 -2.79
CA LEU A 26 -5.46 -10.18 -3.98
C LEU A 26 -4.96 -11.36 -4.82
N ARG A 27 -4.43 -12.43 -4.19
CA ARG A 27 -4.00 -13.65 -4.88
C ARG A 27 -5.16 -14.35 -5.59
N GLU A 28 -6.33 -14.42 -4.96
CA GLU A 28 -7.56 -14.99 -5.55
C GLU A 28 -7.98 -14.23 -6.83
N HIS A 29 -7.62 -12.95 -6.94
CA HIS A 29 -7.85 -12.14 -8.15
C HIS A 29 -6.71 -12.24 -9.20
N GLY A 30 -5.77 -13.16 -9.02
CA GLY A 30 -4.73 -13.48 -10.00
C GLY A 30 -3.51 -12.55 -9.96
N PHE A 31 -3.17 -12.04 -8.78
CA PHE A 31 -1.93 -11.30 -8.53
C PHE A 31 -0.93 -12.17 -7.77
N GLN A 32 0.36 -12.00 -8.06
CA GLN A 32 1.40 -12.41 -7.13
C GLN A 32 1.50 -11.33 -6.05
N VAL A 33 1.58 -11.71 -4.77
CA VAL A 33 1.59 -10.73 -3.66
C VAL A 33 2.74 -11.05 -2.74
N TYR A 34 3.60 -10.06 -2.51
CA TYR A 34 4.52 -10.02 -1.38
C TYR A 34 3.84 -9.32 -0.21
N CYS A 35 3.72 -10.02 0.92
CA CYS A 35 3.25 -9.47 2.17
C CYS A 35 4.40 -9.51 3.18
N PRO A 36 4.86 -8.36 3.72
CA PRO A 36 5.97 -8.34 4.69
C PRO A 36 5.75 -9.27 5.90
N ASN A 37 4.49 -9.53 6.30
CA ASN A 37 4.16 -10.46 7.37
C ASN A 37 4.57 -11.92 7.12
N GLU A 38 4.78 -12.31 5.86
CA GLU A 38 5.15 -13.69 5.47
C GLU A 38 6.68 -13.84 5.32
N ASN A 39 7.47 -12.78 5.55
CA ASN A 39 8.92 -12.85 5.47
C ASN A 39 9.53 -13.37 6.77
N ASP A 40 9.56 -14.69 6.92
CA ASP A 40 10.10 -15.36 8.12
C ASP A 40 11.59 -15.05 8.35
N SER A 41 12.36 -14.79 7.29
CA SER A 41 13.82 -14.58 7.41
C SER A 41 14.19 -13.30 8.16
N ILE A 42 13.41 -12.22 7.98
CA ILE A 42 13.59 -10.92 8.64
C ILE A 42 12.74 -10.82 9.91
N ASN A 43 11.57 -11.47 9.94
CA ASN A 43 10.65 -11.39 11.07
C ASN A 43 10.93 -12.39 12.20
N ASP A 44 11.86 -13.33 12.03
CA ASP A 44 12.27 -14.24 13.09
C ASP A 44 12.80 -13.47 14.31
N LYS A 45 11.96 -13.39 15.36
CA LYS A 45 12.25 -12.65 16.59
C LYS A 45 13.26 -13.36 17.49
N THR A 46 13.72 -14.56 17.13
CA THR A 46 14.81 -15.24 17.82
C THR A 46 16.19 -14.78 17.34
N ARG A 47 16.26 -14.09 16.18
CA ARG A 47 17.50 -13.56 15.62
C ARG A 47 17.89 -12.24 16.26
N THR A 48 19.16 -12.13 16.62
CA THR A 48 19.76 -10.91 17.19
C THR A 48 20.64 -10.15 16.19
N ASP A 49 20.84 -10.70 14.99
CA ASP A 49 21.68 -10.11 13.95
C ASP A 49 20.91 -9.20 12.97
N ILE A 50 19.60 -9.06 13.15
CA ILE A 50 18.74 -8.20 12.32
C ILE A 50 18.96 -6.73 12.69
N THR A 51 19.38 -5.93 11.71
CA THR A 51 19.60 -4.49 11.85
C THR A 51 18.59 -3.71 11.00
N SER A 52 18.44 -2.40 11.26
CA SER A 52 17.60 -1.52 10.44
C SER A 52 18.02 -1.50 8.97
N GLU A 53 19.33 -1.57 8.68
CA GLU A 53 19.87 -1.66 7.32
C GLU A 53 19.43 -2.95 6.61
N LYS A 54 19.49 -4.09 7.31
CA LYS A 54 19.04 -5.38 6.75
C LYS A 54 17.54 -5.37 6.43
N ILE A 55 16.73 -4.79 7.33
CA ILE A 55 15.29 -4.63 7.11
C ILE A 55 15.06 -3.76 5.87
N HIS A 56 15.67 -2.57 5.83
CA HIS A 56 15.52 -1.65 4.71
C HIS A 56 15.90 -2.28 3.37
N LEU A 57 17.05 -2.97 3.30
CA LEU A 57 17.50 -3.60 2.07
C LEU A 57 16.59 -4.76 1.63
N ALA A 58 16.07 -5.54 2.58
CA ALA A 58 15.13 -6.60 2.29
C ALA A 58 13.81 -6.05 1.71
N ASP A 59 13.24 -5.03 2.35
CA ASP A 59 11.97 -4.42 1.91
C ASP A 59 12.12 -3.72 0.55
N ILE A 60 13.21 -2.98 0.34
CA ILE A 60 13.48 -2.33 -0.96
C ILE A 60 13.68 -3.37 -2.06
N THR A 61 14.38 -4.47 -1.81
CA THR A 61 14.54 -5.55 -2.81
C THR A 61 13.19 -6.08 -3.27
N GLU A 62 12.29 -6.32 -2.33
CA GLU A 62 10.96 -6.84 -2.63
C GLU A 62 10.07 -5.80 -3.32
N LEU A 63 10.19 -4.53 -2.92
CA LEU A 63 9.50 -3.40 -3.54
C LEU A 63 9.96 -3.17 -4.99
N GLU A 64 11.27 -3.16 -5.26
CA GLU A 64 11.85 -3.00 -6.60
C GLU A 64 11.53 -4.18 -7.53
N SER A 65 11.29 -5.37 -6.98
CA SER A 65 10.85 -6.53 -7.77
C SER A 65 9.34 -6.51 -8.10
N SER A 66 8.58 -5.55 -7.55
CA SER A 66 7.13 -5.48 -7.67
C SER A 66 6.68 -4.46 -8.73
N ASN A 67 5.57 -4.75 -9.41
CA ASN A 67 5.00 -3.83 -10.40
C ASN A 67 4.14 -2.74 -9.75
N ILE A 68 3.48 -3.08 -8.64
CA ILE A 68 2.48 -2.24 -7.99
C ILE A 68 2.74 -2.21 -6.48
N PHE A 69 2.59 -1.04 -5.86
CA PHE A 69 2.51 -0.91 -4.41
C PHE A 69 1.06 -0.64 -3.98
N VAL A 70 0.51 -1.50 -3.12
CA VAL A 70 -0.77 -1.25 -2.44
C VAL A 70 -0.46 -0.60 -1.10
N CYS A 71 -0.92 0.63 -0.90
CA CYS A 71 -0.68 1.44 0.28
C CYS A 71 -1.90 1.43 1.19
N GLN A 72 -1.84 0.73 2.33
CA GLN A 72 -2.82 0.94 3.41
C GLN A 72 -2.52 2.27 4.10
N ILE A 73 -3.41 3.25 3.93
CA ILE A 73 -3.20 4.61 4.44
C ILE A 73 -3.51 4.62 5.94
N ALA A 74 -2.47 4.57 6.79
CA ALA A 74 -2.62 4.42 8.24
C ALA A 74 -1.61 5.24 9.08
N GLU A 75 -1.00 6.30 8.54
CA GLU A 75 0.06 7.10 9.21
C GLU A 75 1.25 6.25 9.71
N ASP A 76 1.52 5.11 9.06
CA ASP A 76 2.75 4.34 9.26
C ASP A 76 3.89 4.91 8.40
N SER A 77 4.96 5.38 9.05
CA SER A 77 6.06 6.06 8.35
C SER A 77 6.81 5.14 7.38
N GLY A 78 6.90 3.84 7.67
CA GLY A 78 7.48 2.84 6.76
C GLY A 78 6.69 2.73 5.47
N THR A 79 5.38 2.49 5.58
CA THR A 79 4.47 2.42 4.43
C THR A 79 4.48 3.71 3.60
N MET A 80 4.54 4.89 4.24
CA MET A 80 4.60 6.16 3.51
C MET A 80 5.92 6.36 2.78
N TRP A 81 7.04 5.90 3.35
CA TRP A 81 8.35 5.90 2.69
C TRP A 81 8.33 5.03 1.43
N GLU A 82 7.82 3.81 1.54
CA GLU A 82 7.68 2.86 0.43
C GLU A 82 6.76 3.42 -0.68
N ALA A 83 5.64 4.04 -0.32
CA ALA A 83 4.73 4.69 -1.26
C ALA A 83 5.43 5.78 -2.08
N GLY A 84 6.23 6.62 -1.41
CA GLY A 84 7.03 7.67 -2.04
C GLY A 84 8.09 7.09 -2.99
N TYR A 85 8.76 6.03 -2.55
CA TYR A 85 9.76 5.33 -3.34
C TYR A 85 9.18 4.72 -4.62
N MET A 86 8.09 3.95 -4.52
CA MET A 86 7.41 3.39 -5.70
C MET A 86 6.82 4.48 -6.62
N ASN A 87 6.39 5.63 -6.07
CA ASN A 87 5.97 6.77 -6.89
C ASN A 87 7.12 7.32 -7.74
N CYS A 88 8.34 7.35 -7.18
CA CYS A 88 9.54 7.73 -7.92
C CYS A 88 9.87 6.69 -9.00
N LEU A 89 9.90 5.39 -8.66
CA LEU A 89 10.18 4.30 -9.60
C LEU A 89 9.26 4.35 -10.83
N SER A 90 7.95 4.45 -10.59
CA SER A 90 6.91 4.46 -11.63
C SER A 90 6.90 5.71 -12.52
N LYS A 91 7.41 6.85 -12.03
CA LYS A 91 7.40 8.12 -12.78
C LYS A 91 8.73 8.51 -13.39
N LYS A 92 9.84 8.10 -12.77
CA LYS A 92 11.18 8.63 -13.05
C LYS A 92 12.19 7.56 -13.45
N VAL A 93 11.94 6.29 -13.15
CA VAL A 93 12.88 5.20 -13.42
C VAL A 93 12.39 4.35 -14.59
N ASP A 94 11.32 3.56 -14.41
CA ASP A 94 10.78 2.70 -15.46
C ASP A 94 9.25 2.55 -15.34
N LYS A 95 8.53 3.39 -16.08
CA LYS A 95 7.06 3.38 -16.13
C LYS A 95 6.45 2.15 -16.83
N GLN A 96 7.25 1.35 -17.53
CA GLN A 96 6.79 0.13 -18.19
C GLN A 96 6.75 -1.01 -17.18
N PHE A 97 7.81 -1.17 -16.38
CA PHE A 97 7.88 -2.17 -15.33
C PHE A 97 7.09 -1.77 -14.07
N TYR A 98 7.29 -0.55 -13.57
CA TYR A 98 6.62 -0.03 -12.37
C TYR A 98 5.33 0.68 -12.75
N TRP A 99 4.20 0.09 -12.40
CA TRP A 99 2.87 0.57 -12.81
C TRP A 99 2.36 1.68 -11.91
N GLY A 100 2.73 1.68 -10.63
CA GLY A 100 2.42 2.76 -9.69
C GLY A 100 1.99 2.31 -8.31
N CYS A 101 1.43 3.26 -7.56
CA CYS A 101 0.92 3.07 -6.21
C CYS A 101 -0.61 3.26 -6.18
N ILE A 102 -1.32 2.42 -5.44
CA ILE A 102 -2.76 2.55 -5.19
C ILE A 102 -3.01 2.64 -3.67
N GLY A 103 -3.86 3.57 -3.25
CA GLY A 103 -4.18 3.80 -1.84
C GLY A 103 -5.47 3.11 -1.39
N LEU A 104 -5.45 2.50 -0.21
CA LEU A 104 -6.60 1.98 0.51
C LEU A 104 -6.79 2.75 1.83
N ALA A 105 -7.90 3.46 1.99
CA ALA A 105 -8.21 4.26 3.16
C ALA A 105 -9.55 3.83 3.77
N THR A 106 -9.50 2.93 4.75
CA THR A 106 -10.70 2.27 5.31
C THR A 106 -11.22 2.88 6.60
N ASP A 107 -10.63 3.99 7.07
CA ASP A 107 -11.16 4.70 8.24
C ASP A 107 -12.58 5.17 7.97
N ILE A 108 -13.54 4.64 8.73
CA ILE A 108 -14.97 4.88 8.54
C ILE A 108 -15.34 6.36 8.65
N ARG A 109 -14.53 7.17 9.34
CA ARG A 109 -14.73 8.62 9.49
C ARG A 109 -14.55 9.38 8.18
N LEU A 110 -13.89 8.79 7.19
CA LEU A 110 -13.79 9.36 5.84
C LEU A 110 -15.14 9.40 5.11
N GLN A 111 -16.16 8.68 5.61
CA GLN A 111 -17.51 8.68 5.08
C GLN A 111 -18.36 9.86 5.61
N THR A 112 -17.91 10.52 6.68
CA THR A 112 -18.61 11.67 7.24
C THR A 112 -18.51 12.86 6.26
N PRO A 113 -19.63 13.51 5.89
CA PRO A 113 -19.56 14.78 5.18
C PRO A 113 -19.00 15.88 6.09
N PRO A 114 -18.02 16.68 5.66
CA PRO A 114 -17.50 17.76 6.48
C PRO A 114 -18.56 18.86 6.68
N ASP A 115 -18.70 19.33 7.92
CA ASP A 115 -19.53 20.48 8.25
C ASP A 115 -18.68 21.76 8.30
N VAL A 116 -18.89 22.65 7.32
CA VAL A 116 -18.14 23.91 7.20
C VAL A 116 -18.43 24.91 8.33
N SER A 117 -19.49 24.70 9.10
CA SER A 117 -19.82 25.55 10.26
C SER A 117 -19.05 25.17 11.53
N LYS A 118 -18.35 24.01 11.52
CA LYS A 118 -17.61 23.49 12.68
C LYS A 118 -16.11 23.62 12.49
N PRO A 119 -15.34 23.88 13.57
CA PRO A 119 -13.90 23.77 13.52
C PRO A 119 -13.48 22.32 13.28
N GLY A 120 -12.26 22.11 12.76
CA GLY A 120 -11.76 20.77 12.41
C GLY A 120 -11.76 19.78 13.58
N ILE A 121 -11.58 20.24 14.82
CA ILE A 121 -11.61 19.40 16.02
C ILE A 121 -13.00 18.84 16.35
N ASP A 122 -14.06 19.54 15.93
CA ASP A 122 -15.46 19.14 16.12
C ASP A 122 -16.05 18.52 14.84
N ASN A 123 -15.22 18.41 13.80
CA ASN A 123 -15.58 17.75 12.56
C ASN A 123 -15.09 16.30 12.63
N GLN A 124 -16.02 15.34 12.56
CA GLN A 124 -15.68 13.92 12.63
C GLN A 124 -15.00 13.41 11.35
N THR A 125 -14.77 14.25 10.34
CA THR A 125 -13.98 13.89 9.15
C THR A 125 -12.52 13.67 9.51
N MET A 126 -12.04 12.45 9.27
CA MET A 126 -10.63 12.12 9.45
C MET A 126 -9.74 12.92 8.49
N TYR A 127 -8.62 13.41 9.00
CA TYR A 127 -7.57 14.01 8.18
C TYR A 127 -6.61 12.93 7.67
N LEU A 128 -6.20 13.06 6.41
CA LEU A 128 -5.10 12.31 5.81
C LEU A 128 -4.09 13.30 5.23
N ASN A 129 -2.80 12.98 5.33
CA ASN A 129 -1.74 13.81 4.75
C ASN A 129 -1.96 14.05 3.24
N GLN A 130 -2.16 15.31 2.86
CA GLN A 130 -2.52 15.68 1.49
C GLN A 130 -1.40 15.44 0.46
N PHE A 131 -0.13 15.44 0.89
CA PHE A 131 0.99 15.12 0.01
C PHE A 131 0.94 13.65 -0.42
N VAL A 132 0.67 12.75 0.54
CA VAL A 132 0.49 11.32 0.28
C VAL A 132 -0.73 11.09 -0.62
N VAL A 133 -1.89 11.65 -0.23
CA VAL A 133 -3.14 11.49 -0.98
C VAL A 133 -2.98 12.00 -2.42
N GLY A 134 -2.34 13.15 -2.62
CA GLY A 134 -2.07 13.70 -3.94
C GLY A 134 -1.15 12.79 -4.78
N GLY A 135 -0.08 12.26 -4.17
CA GLY A 135 0.85 11.34 -4.82
C GLY A 135 0.19 10.04 -5.31
N LEU A 136 -0.69 9.47 -4.49
CA LEU A 136 -1.47 8.27 -4.81
C LEU A 136 -2.54 8.55 -5.86
N LYS A 137 -3.28 9.67 -5.76
CA LYS A 137 -4.28 10.10 -6.76
C LYS A 137 -3.68 10.34 -8.14
N LEU A 138 -2.48 10.91 -8.21
CA LEU A 138 -1.72 11.08 -9.46
C LEU A 138 -1.03 9.79 -9.94
N SER A 139 -1.20 8.68 -9.23
CA SER A 139 -0.74 7.35 -9.63
C SER A 139 -1.93 6.48 -10.00
N LEU A 140 -2.29 5.47 -9.21
CA LEU A 140 -3.41 4.57 -9.52
C LEU A 140 -4.70 4.90 -8.75
N GLY A 141 -4.68 5.90 -7.87
CA GLY A 141 -5.86 6.37 -7.14
C GLY A 141 -5.84 6.09 -5.64
N VAL A 142 -6.90 6.53 -4.96
CA VAL A 142 -7.19 6.25 -3.55
C VAL A 142 -8.62 5.78 -3.44
N TYR A 143 -8.81 4.66 -2.74
CA TYR A 143 -10.09 3.97 -2.59
C TYR A 143 -10.41 3.78 -1.12
N THR A 144 -11.68 3.87 -0.77
CA THR A 144 -12.17 3.66 0.61
C THR A 144 -12.85 2.30 0.79
N ASP A 145 -12.71 1.44 -0.21
CA ASP A 145 -13.35 0.14 -0.32
C ASP A 145 -12.40 -0.82 -1.05
N GLU A 146 -12.27 -2.03 -0.53
CA GLU A 146 -11.35 -3.03 -1.06
C GLU A 146 -11.75 -3.53 -2.44
N ASP A 147 -13.05 -3.76 -2.65
CA ASP A 147 -13.54 -4.35 -3.90
C ASP A 147 -13.30 -3.39 -5.06
N LYS A 148 -13.60 -2.09 -4.88
CA LYS A 148 -13.29 -1.05 -5.87
C LYS A 148 -11.80 -0.90 -6.14
N LEU A 149 -10.95 -1.05 -5.12
CA LEU A 149 -9.50 -1.04 -5.31
C LEU A 149 -9.07 -2.23 -6.17
N ILE A 150 -9.58 -3.43 -5.88
CA ILE A 150 -9.25 -4.66 -6.60
C ILE A 150 -9.77 -4.60 -8.04
N GLU A 151 -10.98 -4.09 -8.27
CA GLU A 151 -11.53 -3.81 -9.60
C GLU A 151 -10.56 -2.94 -10.40
N LYS A 152 -10.05 -1.85 -9.79
CA LYS A 152 -9.05 -1.00 -10.45
C LYS A 152 -7.77 -1.75 -10.78
N LEU A 153 -7.25 -2.57 -9.86
CA LEU A 153 -6.05 -3.36 -10.12
C LEU A 153 -6.25 -4.33 -11.30
N VAL A 154 -7.43 -4.96 -11.40
CA VAL A 154 -7.77 -5.87 -12.50
C VAL A 154 -7.86 -5.12 -13.83
N GLU A 155 -8.47 -3.93 -13.84
CA GLU A 155 -8.50 -3.02 -15.00
C GLU A 155 -7.08 -2.68 -15.46
N VAL A 156 -6.22 -2.19 -14.54
CA VAL A 156 -4.84 -1.81 -14.83
C VAL A 156 -4.04 -2.99 -15.39
N ARG A 157 -4.20 -4.20 -14.82
CA ARG A 157 -3.58 -5.42 -15.36
C ARG A 157 -4.02 -5.68 -16.80
N GLY A 158 -5.31 -5.56 -17.11
CA GLY A 158 -5.83 -5.73 -18.46
C GLY A 158 -5.18 -4.76 -19.44
N GLU A 159 -5.08 -3.49 -19.08
CA GLU A 159 -4.46 -2.45 -19.92
C GLU A 159 -2.96 -2.63 -20.13
N ARG A 160 -2.25 -3.16 -19.12
CA ARG A 160 -0.79 -3.30 -19.13
C ARG A 160 -0.33 -4.60 -19.77
N CYS A 161 -1.10 -5.67 -19.67
CA CYS A 161 -0.78 -6.96 -20.30
C CYS A 161 -1.27 -7.08 -21.75
N ALA A 162 -2.16 -6.19 -22.20
CA ALA A 162 -2.61 -6.12 -23.60
C ALA A 162 -1.67 -5.32 -24.51
N LYS A 163 -0.67 -4.63 -23.95
CA LYS A 163 0.37 -3.87 -24.66
C LYS A 163 1.65 -4.69 -24.75
#